data_AF-A0A1D6FNX5-F1
#
_entry.id   AF-A0A1D6FNX5-F1
#
_cell.length_a   1.000
_cell.length_b   1.000
_cell.length_c   1.000
_cell.angle_alpha   90.00
_cell.angle_beta   90.00
_cell.angle_gamma   90.00
#
_symmetry.space_group_name_H-M   'P 1'
#
loop_
_entity.id
_entity.type
_entity.pdbx_description
1 polymer ?
#
loop_
_entity_poly.entity_id
_entity_poly.type
_entity_poly.pdbx_seq_one_letter_code
_entity_poly.pdbx_strand_id
1 'polypeptide(L)'
;MSPQKCWNALFEVPTATCPSHIGFKAEPYSGGNCLTVKGSLQQNIIFSEQLFNGGLAMEDGPVHLFYSIRANASSALGLSLDLSSRNKQGTSKILVAEDIATFTRKKQNHKYGSYVKADKVELHAPDNHGWVLYKATVSSSAGHTLTGINIVCTLKFTGEISPESEDGSILVEDVDGTSLYQASLGHLSIRNTDKNTEFPPAESWITEGDYISWSKCSNGSELVNLKISWKLKNPDQPQPPFSKYNIYVEKLTADSDLKVPSPKSYLGVASVDAFYVSGLEVSNEVTGLKFFIQAFAHDGSWQELEECPKFFLFPVHSE
;
A
#
# COMPACT_ATOMS: atom_id res chain seq x y z
N MET A 1 -15.28 15.10 -19.15
CA MET A 1 -14.48 14.22 -18.26
C MET A 1 -14.14 15.03 -17.03
N SER A 2 -14.73 14.69 -15.87
CA SER A 2 -14.28 15.23 -14.58
C SER A 2 -12.95 14.57 -14.23
N PRO A 3 -11.91 15.30 -13.78
CA PRO A 3 -10.66 14.67 -13.37
C PRO A 3 -10.91 13.75 -12.17
N GLN A 4 -10.58 12.46 -12.31
CA GLN A 4 -10.50 11.54 -11.18
C GLN A 4 -9.48 12.09 -10.17
N LYS A 5 -9.96 12.54 -9.01
CA LYS A 5 -9.11 12.96 -7.90
C LYS A 5 -8.74 11.72 -7.10
N CYS A 6 -7.56 11.16 -7.38
CA CYS A 6 -6.98 10.12 -6.53
C CYS A 6 -5.92 10.77 -5.63
N TRP A 7 -6.03 10.56 -4.32
CA TRP A 7 -5.00 10.93 -3.35
C TRP A 7 -4.18 9.69 -3.00
N ASN A 8 -2.94 9.66 -3.49
CA ASN A 8 -1.92 8.71 -3.05
C ASN A 8 -0.90 9.48 -2.21
N ALA A 9 -0.65 9.02 -1.00
CA ALA A 9 0.34 9.62 -0.13
C ALA A 9 1.55 8.70 0.05
N LEU A 10 2.74 9.23 -0.22
CA LEU A 10 3.98 8.74 0.36
C LEU A 10 4.13 9.40 1.73
N PHE A 11 4.39 8.60 2.78
CA PHE A 11 4.45 9.08 4.15
C PHE A 11 5.68 9.98 4.38
N GLU A 12 5.49 11.29 4.38
CA GLU A 12 6.34 12.24 5.09
C GLU A 12 5.51 12.87 6.21
N VAL A 13 5.91 12.67 7.48
CA VAL A 13 5.21 13.26 8.63
C VAL A 13 6.22 13.87 9.61
N PRO A 14 5.95 15.08 10.15
CA PRO A 14 6.78 15.73 11.16
C PRO A 14 6.68 15.02 12.52
N THR A 15 7.76 15.11 13.29
CA THR A 15 7.89 14.63 14.67
C THR A 15 6.81 15.16 15.62
N ALA A 16 6.16 14.26 16.38
CA ALA A 16 5.36 14.59 17.56
C ALA A 16 5.65 13.63 18.73
N THR A 17 5.54 14.20 19.93
CA THR A 17 6.00 13.75 21.25
C THR A 17 5.16 12.64 21.90
N CYS A 18 5.66 11.42 21.75
CA CYS A 18 5.77 10.30 22.70
C CYS A 18 6.95 9.46 22.12
N PRO A 19 7.59 8.44 22.74
CA PRO A 19 8.68 7.72 22.07
C PRO A 19 8.13 6.77 20.98
N SER A 20 7.43 7.33 19.98
CA SER A 20 7.09 6.72 18.71
C SER A 20 8.38 6.65 17.89
N HIS A 21 9.10 5.54 18.06
CA HIS A 21 10.22 5.25 17.17
C HIS A 21 9.67 4.89 15.78
N ILE A 22 9.60 5.88 14.89
CA ILE A 22 9.46 5.67 13.45
C ILE A 22 10.67 4.84 13.02
N GLY A 23 10.43 3.60 12.60
CA GLY A 23 11.49 2.64 12.28
C GLY A 23 11.39 2.13 10.86
N PHE A 24 12.39 2.42 10.04
CA PHE A 24 12.58 1.91 8.67
C PHE A 24 12.94 0.41 8.61
N LYS A 25 12.72 -0.36 9.67
CA LYS A 25 13.14 -1.77 9.79
C LYS A 25 12.04 -2.77 9.46
N ALA A 26 10.80 -2.31 9.36
CA ALA A 26 9.65 -3.17 9.12
C ALA A 26 9.45 -3.36 7.61
N GLU A 27 9.28 -4.59 7.14
CA GLU A 27 9.12 -4.86 5.70
C GLU A 27 7.91 -4.06 5.17
N PRO A 28 8.10 -3.20 4.16
CA PRO A 28 7.04 -2.35 3.65
C PRO A 28 5.98 -3.14 2.89
N TYR A 29 4.77 -2.57 2.78
CA TYR A 29 3.74 -3.13 1.91
C TYR A 29 4.06 -2.91 0.43
N SER A 30 4.55 -1.71 0.10
CA SER A 30 5.02 -1.33 -1.23
C SER A 30 6.11 -0.28 -1.09
N GLY A 31 7.10 -0.29 -1.99
CA GLY A 31 8.23 0.63 -1.95
C GLY A 31 9.21 0.32 -0.82
N GLY A 32 9.82 1.36 -0.23
CA GLY A 32 10.91 1.21 0.73
C GLY A 32 10.54 1.39 2.21
N ASN A 33 9.29 1.74 2.55
CA ASN A 33 8.91 2.02 3.94
C ASN A 33 7.42 1.81 4.23
N CYS A 34 7.06 1.77 5.52
CA CYS A 34 5.68 1.85 6.01
C CYS A 34 5.61 2.66 7.32
N LEU A 35 4.43 3.20 7.64
CA LEU A 35 4.22 3.86 8.92
C LEU A 35 4.02 2.79 9.99
N THR A 36 4.88 2.74 11.02
CA THR A 36 4.76 1.78 12.12
C THR A 36 4.56 2.49 13.45
N VAL A 37 3.53 2.09 14.18
CA VAL A 37 3.26 2.51 15.56
C VAL A 37 3.60 1.33 16.46
N LYS A 38 4.52 1.55 17.40
CA LYS A 38 4.94 0.55 18.38
C LYS A 38 5.18 1.19 19.74
N GLY A 39 4.96 0.44 20.81
CA GLY A 39 5.19 0.90 22.17
C GLY A 39 4.33 0.13 23.17
N SER A 40 4.27 0.60 24.40
CA SER A 40 3.36 0.04 25.41
C SER A 40 2.04 0.81 25.39
N LEU A 41 0.93 0.12 25.29
CA LEU A 41 -0.41 0.70 25.35
C LEU A 41 -1.18 0.09 26.52
N GLN A 42 -1.88 0.91 27.30
CA GLN A 42 -2.78 0.41 28.35
C GLN A 42 -4.05 -0.16 27.72
N GLN A 43 -4.64 -1.17 28.35
CA GLN A 43 -5.91 -1.74 27.90
C GLN A 43 -7.02 -0.68 27.88
N ASN A 44 -7.89 -0.74 26.87
CA ASN A 44 -9.02 0.19 26.67
C ASN A 44 -8.63 1.66 26.38
N ILE A 45 -7.35 1.96 26.11
CA ILE A 45 -6.93 3.26 25.59
C ILE A 45 -6.96 3.26 24.06
N ILE A 46 -7.50 4.35 23.51
CA ILE A 46 -7.44 4.60 22.06
C ILE A 46 -6.49 5.77 21.82
N PHE A 47 -5.41 5.47 21.13
CA PHE A 47 -4.48 6.46 20.61
C PHE A 47 -4.92 6.89 19.20
N SER A 48 -4.72 8.16 18.84
CA SER A 48 -4.98 8.63 17.49
C SER A 48 -4.04 9.76 17.12
N GLU A 49 -3.56 9.75 15.88
CA GLU A 49 -2.63 10.74 15.33
C GLU A 49 -3.09 11.13 13.92
N GLN A 50 -3.03 12.42 13.61
CA GLN A 50 -3.40 12.92 12.28
C GLN A 50 -2.26 12.64 11.30
N LEU A 51 -2.58 11.95 10.20
CA LEU A 51 -1.63 11.69 9.12
C LEU A 51 -1.72 12.74 8.01
N PHE A 52 -2.95 13.13 7.66
CA PHE A 52 -3.20 14.01 6.54
C PHE A 52 -4.17 15.12 6.92
N ASN A 53 -3.88 16.31 6.40
CA ASN A 53 -4.81 17.43 6.33
C ASN A 53 -5.25 17.56 4.86
N GLY A 54 -6.56 17.63 4.63
CA GLY A 54 -7.15 17.52 3.31
C GLY A 54 -8.24 18.56 3.04
N GLY A 55 -8.75 18.53 1.82
CA GLY A 55 -9.86 19.37 1.34
C GLY A 55 -10.66 18.64 0.27
N LEU A 56 -10.93 17.35 0.48
CA LEU A 56 -11.59 16.51 -0.51
C LEU A 56 -13.11 16.65 -0.36
N ALA A 57 -13.74 17.31 -1.33
CA ALA A 57 -15.19 17.42 -1.39
C ALA A 57 -15.83 16.04 -1.62
N MET A 58 -16.84 15.71 -0.82
CA MET A 58 -17.55 14.42 -0.91
C MET A 58 -18.86 14.55 -1.69
N GLU A 59 -18.92 15.40 -2.72
CA GLU A 59 -20.16 15.72 -3.44
C GLU A 59 -20.45 14.77 -4.62
N ASP A 60 -19.41 14.10 -5.12
CA ASP A 60 -19.46 13.30 -6.35
C ASP A 60 -19.85 11.83 -6.13
N GLY A 61 -20.44 11.49 -4.98
CA GLY A 61 -20.81 10.12 -4.62
C GLY A 61 -19.89 9.49 -3.57
N PRO A 62 -20.13 8.21 -3.21
CA PRO A 62 -19.44 7.56 -2.11
C PRO A 62 -17.93 7.53 -2.32
N VAL A 63 -17.21 7.56 -1.21
CA VAL A 63 -15.75 7.53 -1.20
C VAL A 63 -15.31 6.14 -0.75
N HIS A 64 -14.47 5.50 -1.55
CA HIS A 64 -13.89 4.20 -1.26
C HIS A 64 -12.48 4.38 -0.69
N LEU A 65 -12.24 3.85 0.49
CA LEU A 65 -10.94 3.83 1.13
C LEU A 65 -10.33 2.44 0.98
N PHE A 66 -9.07 2.40 0.60
CA PHE A 66 -8.26 1.18 0.56
C PHE A 66 -7.03 1.39 1.43
N TYR A 67 -6.79 0.50 2.39
CA TYR A 67 -5.63 0.62 3.26
C TYR A 67 -5.07 -0.73 3.67
N SER A 68 -3.74 -0.84 3.76
CA SER A 68 -3.07 -2.09 4.12
C SER A 68 -2.49 -2.02 5.53
N ILE A 69 -2.76 -3.06 6.33
CA ILE A 69 -2.33 -3.15 7.72
C ILE A 69 -1.53 -4.43 7.93
N ARG A 70 -0.47 -4.32 8.73
CA ARG A 70 0.17 -5.46 9.38
C ARG A 70 0.20 -5.20 10.87
N ALA A 71 -0.41 -6.05 11.68
CA ALA A 71 -0.47 -5.88 13.13
C ALA A 71 -0.19 -7.21 13.84
N ASN A 72 0.35 -7.13 15.05
CA ASN A 72 0.43 -8.31 15.90
C ASN A 72 -0.97 -8.74 16.39
N ALA A 73 -1.08 -9.95 16.95
CA ALA A 73 -2.37 -10.54 17.31
C ALA A 73 -3.19 -9.72 18.31
N SER A 74 -2.55 -8.92 19.16
CA SER A 74 -3.19 -8.10 20.19
C SER A 74 -3.40 -6.64 19.79
N SER A 75 -2.93 -6.20 18.61
CA SER A 75 -3.05 -4.81 18.17
C SER A 75 -4.15 -4.64 17.12
N ALA A 76 -4.92 -3.58 17.26
CA ALA A 76 -5.86 -3.12 16.26
C ALA A 76 -5.45 -1.74 15.73
N LEU A 77 -5.65 -1.53 14.44
CA LEU A 77 -5.45 -0.25 13.75
C LEU A 77 -6.66 0.00 12.85
N GLY A 78 -7.19 1.21 12.93
CA GLY A 78 -8.22 1.74 12.04
C GLY A 78 -7.88 3.16 11.61
N LEU A 79 -8.82 3.79 10.92
CA LEU A 79 -8.73 5.18 10.47
C LEU A 79 -9.86 6.00 11.07
N SER A 80 -9.62 7.28 11.33
CA SER A 80 -10.67 8.25 11.60
C SER A 80 -10.65 9.36 10.57
N LEU A 81 -11.80 9.62 9.97
CA LEU A 81 -12.02 10.62 8.95
C LEU A 81 -12.70 11.84 9.57
N ASP A 82 -12.04 13.00 9.50
CA ASP A 82 -12.57 14.27 9.98
C ASP A 82 -13.31 14.98 8.84
N LEU A 83 -14.59 15.22 9.03
CA LEU A 83 -15.46 15.88 8.06
C LEU A 83 -15.87 17.26 8.56
N SER A 84 -15.82 18.25 7.68
CA SER A 84 -16.41 19.57 7.91
C SER A 84 -17.63 19.78 7.04
N SER A 85 -18.71 20.32 7.61
CA SER A 85 -19.89 20.75 6.87
C SER A 85 -19.74 22.17 6.32
N ARG A 86 -20.22 22.42 5.09
CA ARG A 86 -20.27 23.73 4.44
C ARG A 86 -21.01 24.79 5.27
N ASN A 87 -21.98 24.37 6.08
CA ASN A 87 -22.76 25.26 6.95
C ASN A 87 -22.07 25.57 8.29
N LYS A 88 -20.79 25.18 8.46
CA LYS A 88 -19.97 25.38 9.68
C LYS A 88 -20.60 24.85 10.96
N GLN A 89 -21.56 23.93 10.85
CA GLN A 89 -22.39 23.44 11.97
C GLN A 89 -21.74 22.27 12.73
N GLY A 90 -20.41 22.28 12.82
CA GLY A 90 -19.60 21.27 13.52
C GLY A 90 -18.72 20.41 12.61
N THR A 91 -17.66 19.85 13.20
CA THR A 91 -16.84 18.79 12.63
C THR A 91 -17.39 17.44 13.08
N SER A 92 -17.62 16.51 12.16
CA SER A 92 -17.99 15.13 12.48
C SER A 92 -16.82 14.18 12.21
N LYS A 93 -16.75 13.08 12.96
CA LYS A 93 -15.72 12.06 12.79
C LYS A 93 -16.34 10.72 12.45
N ILE A 94 -15.81 10.05 11.44
CA ILE A 94 -16.18 8.68 11.09
C ILE A 94 -15.03 7.75 11.48
N LEU A 95 -15.31 6.67 12.21
CA LEU A 95 -14.35 5.60 12.44
C LEU A 95 -14.49 4.54 11.33
N VAL A 96 -13.36 4.16 10.75
CA VAL A 96 -13.25 3.08 9.77
C VAL A 96 -12.33 2.00 10.35
N ALA A 97 -12.85 0.81 10.59
CA ALA A 97 -12.06 -0.32 11.09
C ALA A 97 -12.68 -1.67 10.71
N GLU A 98 -11.87 -2.73 10.72
CA GLU A 98 -12.34 -4.10 10.49
C GLU A 98 -13.24 -4.59 11.64
N ASP A 99 -12.78 -4.45 12.88
CA ASP A 99 -13.55 -4.73 14.08
C ASP A 99 -13.89 -3.43 14.82
N ILE A 100 -15.11 -2.93 14.60
CA ILE A 100 -15.62 -1.71 15.27
C ILE A 100 -15.77 -1.93 16.79
N ALA A 101 -16.12 -3.14 17.24
CA ALA A 101 -16.39 -3.41 18.65
C ALA A 101 -15.15 -3.17 19.52
N THR A 102 -13.96 -3.48 18.98
CA THR A 102 -12.67 -3.19 19.61
C THR A 102 -12.46 -1.69 19.90
N PHE A 103 -13.09 -0.77 19.14
CA PHE A 103 -12.96 0.68 19.31
C PHE A 103 -14.15 1.36 20.03
N THR A 104 -15.25 0.64 20.30
CA THR A 104 -16.50 1.22 20.85
C THR A 104 -16.83 0.73 22.27
N ARG A 105 -15.82 0.45 23.10
CA ARG A 105 -16.07 -0.05 24.48
C ARG A 105 -16.42 1.10 25.45
N LYS A 106 -17.27 0.76 26.44
CA LYS A 106 -18.12 1.57 27.38
C LYS A 106 -17.65 2.95 27.91
N LYS A 107 -16.45 3.45 27.63
CA LYS A 107 -15.99 4.81 28.03
C LYS A 107 -15.71 5.74 26.84
N GLN A 108 -15.82 5.28 25.59
CA GLN A 108 -15.43 6.08 24.40
C GLN A 108 -16.52 6.26 23.34
N ASN A 109 -17.76 5.85 23.64
CA ASN A 109 -18.88 5.76 22.70
C ASN A 109 -19.36 7.10 22.10
N HIS A 110 -18.71 8.23 22.41
CA HIS A 110 -19.13 9.56 21.98
C HIS A 110 -18.07 10.28 21.14
N LYS A 111 -16.94 9.64 20.82
CA LYS A 111 -15.85 10.27 20.04
C LYS A 111 -16.16 10.35 18.54
N TYR A 112 -16.91 9.38 18.01
CA TYR A 112 -17.21 9.26 16.58
C TYR A 112 -18.71 9.38 16.36
N GLY A 113 -19.11 10.15 15.34
CA GLY A 113 -20.51 10.34 14.97
C GLY A 113 -21.05 9.20 14.11
N SER A 114 -20.17 8.42 13.48
CA SER A 114 -20.54 7.25 12.67
C SER A 114 -19.39 6.24 12.62
N TYR A 115 -19.74 5.00 12.25
CA TYR A 115 -18.86 3.84 12.20
C TYR A 115 -19.05 3.12 10.87
N VAL A 116 -17.95 2.81 10.19
CA VAL A 116 -17.94 2.09 8.91
C VAL A 116 -17.04 0.88 9.05
N LYS A 117 -17.61 -0.31 8.88
CA LYS A 117 -16.85 -1.55 8.85
C LYS A 117 -16.01 -1.61 7.57
N ALA A 118 -14.76 -2.02 7.69
CA ALA A 118 -13.91 -2.30 6.55
C ALA A 118 -13.83 -3.80 6.27
N ASP A 119 -14.00 -4.17 5.01
CA ASP A 119 -13.96 -5.55 4.56
C ASP A 119 -12.56 -5.91 4.09
N LYS A 120 -12.13 -7.14 4.40
CA LYS A 120 -10.86 -7.67 3.91
C LYS A 120 -10.96 -7.90 2.41
N VAL A 121 -9.98 -7.40 1.67
CA VAL A 121 -9.82 -7.65 0.23
C VAL A 121 -8.90 -8.84 0.05
N GLU A 122 -9.40 -9.91 -0.56
CA GLU A 122 -8.55 -11.02 -0.99
C GLU A 122 -7.71 -10.55 -2.17
N LEU A 123 -6.39 -10.50 -1.99
CA LEU A 123 -5.44 -10.29 -3.07
C LEU A 123 -4.89 -11.66 -3.48
N HIS A 124 -4.84 -11.93 -4.78
CA HIS A 124 -4.17 -13.11 -5.35
C HIS A 124 -2.64 -13.00 -5.36
N ALA A 125 -2.05 -12.11 -4.56
CA ALA A 125 -0.61 -11.92 -4.51
C ALA A 125 0.05 -13.00 -3.60
N PRO A 126 0.96 -13.83 -4.12
CA PRO A 126 1.52 -14.97 -3.40
C PRO A 126 2.38 -14.58 -2.17
N ASP A 127 2.90 -13.36 -2.10
CA ASP A 127 3.91 -12.95 -1.10
C ASP A 127 3.42 -11.82 -0.18
N ASN A 128 2.18 -11.87 0.29
CA ASN A 128 1.65 -10.83 1.18
C ASN A 128 2.12 -11.10 2.63
N HIS A 129 3.37 -10.72 2.95
CA HIS A 129 4.13 -10.90 4.22
C HIS A 129 3.40 -10.44 5.52
N GLY A 130 2.25 -11.05 5.83
CA GLY A 130 1.38 -10.69 6.97
C GLY A 130 0.59 -9.39 6.77
N TRP A 131 0.61 -8.82 5.57
CA TRP A 131 -0.16 -7.62 5.25
C TRP A 131 -1.60 -7.99 4.85
N VAL A 132 -2.57 -7.18 5.29
CA VAL A 132 -3.98 -7.33 4.98
C VAL A 132 -4.49 -6.04 4.36
N LEU A 133 -5.06 -6.14 3.16
CA LEU A 133 -5.71 -5.01 2.49
C LEU A 133 -7.18 -4.94 2.93
N TYR A 134 -7.61 -3.75 3.33
CA TYR A 134 -8.98 -3.45 3.72
C TYR A 134 -9.62 -2.46 2.75
N LYS A 135 -10.90 -2.65 2.47
CA LYS A 135 -11.76 -1.74 1.71
C LYS A 135 -12.90 -1.26 2.60
N ALA A 136 -13.15 0.03 2.60
CA ALA A 136 -14.34 0.61 3.23
C ALA A 136 -15.03 1.58 2.27
N THR A 137 -16.35 1.64 2.34
CA THR A 137 -17.14 2.60 1.57
C THR A 137 -17.81 3.57 2.52
N VAL A 138 -17.46 4.85 2.40
CA VAL A 138 -18.03 5.92 3.19
C VAL A 138 -19.04 6.66 2.32
N SER A 139 -20.30 6.61 2.71
CA SER A 139 -21.37 7.30 2.01
C SER A 139 -21.08 8.79 1.92
N SER A 140 -21.27 9.35 0.73
CA SER A 140 -21.18 10.78 0.50
C SER A 140 -22.38 11.49 1.14
N SER A 141 -22.09 12.63 1.76
CA SER A 141 -23.10 13.59 2.18
C SER A 141 -22.81 14.92 1.50
N ALA A 142 -23.77 15.37 0.68
CA ALA A 142 -23.65 16.64 -0.03
C ALA A 142 -23.29 17.78 0.94
N GLY A 143 -22.32 18.61 0.56
CA GLY A 143 -21.83 19.72 1.39
C GLY A 143 -20.85 19.33 2.50
N HIS A 144 -20.38 18.09 2.57
CA HIS A 144 -19.27 17.71 3.46
C HIS A 144 -17.94 17.65 2.72
N THR A 145 -16.89 18.02 3.43
CA THR A 145 -15.49 17.96 2.97
C THR A 145 -14.68 17.13 3.94
N LEU A 146 -13.92 16.16 3.43
CA LEU A 146 -12.91 15.43 4.19
C LEU A 146 -11.70 16.34 4.42
N THR A 147 -11.47 16.66 5.68
CA THR A 147 -10.45 17.61 6.16
C THR A 147 -9.29 16.95 6.88
N GLY A 148 -9.48 15.74 7.41
CA GLY A 148 -8.43 15.04 8.13
C GLY A 148 -8.54 13.54 8.00
N ILE A 149 -7.39 12.88 7.94
CA ILE A 149 -7.29 11.43 8.03
C ILE A 149 -6.32 11.13 9.16
N ASN A 150 -6.80 10.38 10.14
CA ASN A 150 -6.08 10.01 11.34
C ASN A 150 -5.94 8.50 11.40
N ILE A 151 -4.83 8.01 11.96
CA ILE A 151 -4.78 6.63 12.44
C ILE A 151 -5.43 6.54 13.81
N VAL A 152 -6.01 5.39 14.11
CA VAL A 152 -6.60 5.07 15.40
C VAL A 152 -6.08 3.71 15.84
N CYS A 153 -5.48 3.64 17.02
CA CYS A 153 -4.76 2.49 17.53
C CYS A 153 -5.33 2.07 18.90
N THR A 154 -5.55 0.78 19.10
CA THR A 154 -6.00 0.21 20.38
C THR A 154 -5.57 -1.25 20.52
N LEU A 155 -5.56 -1.78 21.74
CA LEU A 155 -5.37 -3.22 21.97
C LEU A 155 -6.68 -3.97 21.76
N LYS A 156 -6.60 -5.11 21.07
CA LYS A 156 -7.66 -6.12 21.03
C LYS A 156 -7.79 -6.74 22.42
N PHE A 157 -9.02 -7.13 22.78
CA PHE A 157 -9.27 -7.80 24.05
C PHE A 157 -9.11 -9.31 23.90
N THR A 158 -8.44 -9.96 24.85
CA THR A 158 -8.20 -11.42 24.84
C THR A 158 -9.08 -12.20 25.81
N GLY A 159 -10.13 -11.58 26.38
CA GLY A 159 -11.09 -12.26 27.26
C GLY A 159 -12.43 -12.52 26.58
N GLU A 160 -13.04 -13.67 26.85
CA GLU A 160 -14.42 -13.95 26.44
C GLU A 160 -15.37 -12.91 27.04
N ILE A 161 -16.19 -12.29 26.20
CA ILE A 161 -17.33 -11.51 26.67
C ILE A 161 -18.42 -12.55 26.99
N SER A 162 -18.58 -12.90 28.26
CA SER A 162 -19.77 -13.65 28.67
C SER A 162 -21.01 -12.79 28.39
N PRO A 163 -22.05 -13.35 27.74
CA PRO A 163 -23.29 -12.63 27.52
C PRO A 163 -24.02 -12.53 28.87
N GLU A 164 -24.30 -11.29 29.25
CA GLU A 164 -25.39 -10.88 30.13
C GLU A 164 -25.51 -11.59 31.49
N SER A 165 -24.99 -10.94 32.54
CA SER A 165 -25.63 -11.00 33.85
C SER A 165 -26.18 -9.62 34.18
N GLU A 166 -27.52 -9.52 34.25
CA GLU A 166 -28.30 -8.41 34.80
C GLU A 166 -28.08 -8.27 36.32
N ASP A 167 -26.82 -8.11 36.75
CA ASP A 167 -26.55 -7.58 38.07
C ASP A 167 -25.32 -6.68 38.00
N GLY A 168 -25.46 -5.49 38.59
CA GLY A 168 -24.60 -4.32 38.41
C GLY A 168 -23.23 -4.42 39.06
N SER A 169 -22.61 -5.60 39.09
CA SER A 169 -21.25 -5.80 39.61
C SER A 169 -20.43 -6.68 38.66
N ILE A 170 -19.99 -6.09 37.56
CA ILE A 170 -18.81 -6.62 36.87
C ILE A 170 -17.63 -6.29 37.77
N LEU A 171 -17.07 -7.29 38.44
CA LEU A 171 -15.68 -7.26 38.88
C LEU A 171 -14.84 -7.14 37.60
N VAL A 172 -14.67 -5.90 37.15
CA VAL A 172 -13.60 -5.57 36.23
C VAL A 172 -12.37 -5.80 37.10
N GLU A 173 -11.72 -6.96 36.95
CA GLU A 173 -10.29 -6.96 37.24
C GLU A 173 -9.73 -5.86 36.34
N ASP A 174 -9.45 -4.75 36.99
CA ASP A 174 -8.68 -3.63 36.48
C ASP A 174 -7.28 -4.19 36.24
N VAL A 175 -7.14 -4.98 35.17
CA VAL A 175 -5.84 -5.37 34.68
C VAL A 175 -5.27 -4.09 34.13
N ASP A 176 -4.52 -3.39 34.98
CA ASP A 176 -3.62 -2.26 34.71
C ASP A 176 -2.46 -2.75 33.82
N GLY A 177 -2.82 -3.49 32.77
CA GLY A 177 -1.95 -4.25 31.90
C GLY A 177 -1.58 -3.38 30.73
N THR A 178 -0.43 -2.74 30.82
CA THR A 178 0.27 -2.26 29.63
C THR A 178 0.72 -3.46 28.81
N SER A 179 0.33 -3.52 27.53
CA SER A 179 0.79 -4.56 26.61
C SER A 179 1.57 -3.93 25.46
N LEU A 180 2.44 -4.73 24.84
CA LEU A 180 3.19 -4.31 23.65
C LEU A 180 2.24 -4.16 22.46
N TYR A 181 2.08 -2.92 22.01
CA TYR A 181 1.39 -2.56 20.78
C TYR A 181 2.37 -2.53 19.62
N GLN A 182 1.97 -3.11 18.48
CA GLN A 182 2.69 -3.00 17.22
C GLN A 182 1.74 -3.18 16.04
N ALA A 183 1.58 -2.12 15.25
CA ALA A 183 0.86 -2.15 13.98
C ALA A 183 1.52 -1.21 12.96
N SER A 184 1.41 -1.57 11.69
CA SER A 184 1.94 -0.84 10.56
C SER A 184 0.84 -0.55 9.55
N LEU A 185 0.83 0.67 9.01
CA LEU A 185 0.02 1.10 7.87
C LEU A 185 0.95 1.22 6.64
N GLY A 186 0.67 0.44 5.61
CA GLY A 186 1.56 0.30 4.45
C GLY A 186 1.11 1.09 3.22
N HIS A 187 -0.19 1.15 2.99
CA HIS A 187 -0.82 1.84 1.88
C HIS A 187 -2.12 2.48 2.37
N LEU A 188 -2.45 3.64 1.80
CA LEU A 188 -3.74 4.30 1.93
C LEU A 188 -4.05 4.98 0.60
N SER A 189 -5.21 4.67 0.02
CA SER A 189 -5.76 5.40 -1.12
C SER A 189 -7.23 5.68 -0.94
N ILE A 190 -7.66 6.80 -1.54
CA ILE A 190 -9.03 7.27 -1.53
C ILE A 190 -9.48 7.45 -2.97
N ARG A 191 -10.61 6.83 -3.33
CA ARG A 191 -11.15 6.79 -4.69
C ARG A 191 -12.64 7.12 -4.71
N ASN A 192 -13.09 7.78 -5.78
CA ASN A 192 -14.53 8.00 -6.05
C ASN A 192 -15.16 6.86 -6.87
N THR A 193 -14.38 5.83 -7.22
CA THR A 193 -14.86 4.63 -7.91
C THR A 193 -14.24 3.40 -7.27
N ASP A 194 -14.98 2.31 -7.30
CA ASP A 194 -14.54 0.99 -6.86
C ASP A 194 -13.86 0.19 -7.97
N LYS A 195 -13.90 0.68 -9.22
CA LYS A 195 -13.22 0.06 -10.36
C LYS A 195 -11.73 0.37 -10.30
N ASN A 196 -10.92 -0.66 -10.43
CA ASN A 196 -9.49 -0.50 -10.67
C ASN A 196 -9.25 0.08 -12.05
N THR A 197 -8.13 0.78 -12.20
CA THR A 197 -7.63 1.17 -13.51
C THR A 197 -7.39 -0.07 -14.37
N GLU A 198 -7.88 -0.02 -15.61
CA GLU A 198 -7.58 -1.04 -16.61
C GLU A 198 -6.19 -0.76 -17.20
N PHE A 199 -5.33 -1.78 -17.16
CA PHE A 199 -3.96 -1.67 -17.69
C PHE A 199 -3.90 -2.17 -19.13
N PRO A 200 -3.20 -1.47 -20.04
CA PRO A 200 -2.97 -1.95 -21.39
C PRO A 200 -2.18 -3.27 -21.37
N PRO A 201 -2.54 -4.25 -22.20
CA PRO A 201 -1.84 -5.53 -22.27
C PRO A 201 -0.41 -5.33 -22.79
N ALA A 202 0.48 -6.27 -22.48
CA ALA A 202 1.91 -6.21 -22.82
C ALA A 202 2.16 -5.88 -24.30
N GLU A 203 1.34 -6.41 -25.21
CA GLU A 203 1.46 -6.25 -26.65
C GLU A 203 1.13 -4.83 -27.14
N SER A 204 0.48 -4.01 -26.29
CA SER A 204 0.18 -2.61 -26.60
C SER A 204 1.39 -1.68 -26.41
N TRP A 205 2.46 -2.18 -25.80
CA TRP A 205 3.68 -1.43 -25.54
C TRP A 205 4.75 -1.74 -26.58
N ILE A 206 5.62 -0.76 -26.80
CA ILE A 206 6.91 -0.90 -27.47
C ILE A 206 7.95 -0.72 -26.38
N THR A 207 8.86 -1.68 -26.26
CA THR A 207 10.01 -1.63 -25.36
C THR A 207 11.29 -1.61 -26.18
N GLU A 208 12.20 -0.70 -25.83
CA GLU A 208 13.45 -0.45 -26.56
C GLU A 208 14.62 -0.45 -25.56
N GLY A 209 15.77 -0.99 -25.97
CA GLY A 209 17.00 -1.02 -25.20
C GLY A 209 18.09 -0.23 -25.90
N ASP A 210 18.61 0.79 -25.21
CA ASP A 210 19.65 1.68 -25.71
C ASP A 210 20.89 1.65 -24.81
N TYR A 211 22.02 2.13 -25.33
CA TYR A 211 23.27 2.33 -24.57
C TYR A 211 23.74 1.06 -23.83
N ILE A 212 23.58 -0.11 -24.47
CA ILE A 212 23.94 -1.40 -23.91
C ILE A 212 25.46 -1.53 -23.91
N SER A 213 26.04 -1.76 -22.75
CA SER A 213 27.47 -2.01 -22.58
C SER A 213 27.69 -3.17 -21.62
N TRP A 214 28.62 -4.05 -21.99
CA TRP A 214 29.04 -5.20 -21.20
C TRP A 214 30.49 -5.02 -20.77
N SER A 215 30.79 -5.44 -19.54
CA SER A 215 32.16 -5.43 -19.01
C SER A 215 32.42 -6.69 -18.20
N LYS A 216 33.61 -7.28 -18.35
CA LYS A 216 33.96 -8.53 -17.66
C LYS A 216 34.49 -8.23 -16.26
N CYS A 217 34.04 -8.99 -15.28
CA CYS A 217 34.57 -9.01 -13.93
C CYS A 217 35.70 -10.04 -13.78
N SER A 218 36.55 -9.83 -12.78
CA SER A 218 37.66 -10.73 -12.46
C SER A 218 37.21 -12.12 -11.97
N ASN A 219 35.98 -12.24 -11.47
CA ASN A 219 35.36 -13.49 -11.04
C ASN A 219 34.71 -14.28 -12.20
N GLY A 220 34.83 -13.78 -13.44
CA GLY A 220 34.26 -14.40 -14.63
C GLY A 220 32.80 -14.06 -14.88
N SER A 221 32.13 -13.25 -14.05
CA SER A 221 30.80 -12.69 -14.37
C SER A 221 30.92 -11.48 -15.31
N GLU A 222 29.80 -11.04 -15.87
CA GLU A 222 29.72 -9.82 -16.67
C GLU A 222 28.81 -8.79 -15.99
N LEU A 223 29.15 -7.51 -16.10
CA LEU A 223 28.28 -6.41 -15.72
C LEU A 223 27.66 -5.81 -16.96
N VAL A 224 26.34 -5.69 -16.96
CA VAL A 224 25.59 -4.99 -18.01
C VAL A 224 25.12 -3.63 -17.51
N ASN A 225 25.31 -2.62 -18.36
CA ASN A 225 24.64 -1.34 -18.24
C ASN A 225 23.76 -1.12 -19.46
N LEU A 226 22.53 -0.66 -19.26
CA LEU A 226 21.62 -0.34 -20.35
C LEU A 226 20.57 0.69 -19.93
N LYS A 227 20.02 1.38 -20.91
CA LYS A 227 18.79 2.14 -20.77
C LYS A 227 17.63 1.35 -21.39
N ILE A 228 16.55 1.17 -20.65
CA ILE A 228 15.30 0.61 -21.15
C ILE A 228 14.32 1.77 -21.29
N SER A 229 13.64 1.87 -22.43
CA SER A 229 12.59 2.86 -22.68
C SER A 229 11.31 2.14 -23.11
N TRP A 230 10.15 2.71 -22.82
CA TRP A 230 8.87 2.13 -23.21
C TRP A 230 7.87 3.20 -23.66
N LYS A 231 6.95 2.83 -24.55
CA LYS A 231 5.85 3.71 -24.99
C LYS A 231 4.68 2.89 -25.49
N LEU A 232 3.47 3.42 -25.40
CA LEU A 232 2.30 2.78 -26.02
C LEU A 232 2.35 2.93 -27.54
N LYS A 233 1.92 1.89 -28.27
CA LYS A 233 1.85 1.89 -29.74
C LYS A 233 0.90 2.95 -30.29
N ASN A 234 -0.25 3.12 -29.63
CA ASN A 234 -1.32 4.01 -30.06
C ASN A 234 -1.57 5.09 -28.99
N PRO A 235 -0.85 6.23 -29.03
CA PRO A 235 -0.95 7.27 -28.01
C PRO A 235 -2.30 8.01 -28.01
N ASP A 236 -3.08 7.90 -29.10
CA ASP A 236 -4.34 8.63 -29.32
C ASP A 236 -5.52 8.10 -28.49
N GLN A 237 -5.37 6.97 -27.79
CA GLN A 237 -6.37 6.51 -26.82
C GLN A 237 -6.22 7.29 -25.51
N PRO A 238 -7.32 7.75 -24.89
CA PRO A 238 -7.26 8.46 -23.61
C PRO A 238 -6.57 7.58 -22.57
N GLN A 239 -5.36 7.98 -22.19
CA GLN A 239 -4.49 7.17 -21.34
C GLN A 239 -4.95 7.24 -19.89
N PRO A 240 -4.92 6.13 -19.14
CA PRO A 240 -4.84 6.22 -17.70
C PRO A 240 -3.51 6.91 -17.37
N PRO A 241 -3.50 7.99 -16.59
CA PRO A 241 -2.24 8.58 -16.16
C PRO A 241 -1.55 7.57 -15.23
N PHE A 242 -0.40 7.04 -15.65
CA PHE A 242 0.45 6.21 -14.81
C PHE A 242 1.40 7.10 -14.02
N SER A 243 1.49 6.84 -12.73
CA SER A 243 2.28 7.65 -11.80
C SER A 243 3.75 7.23 -11.72
N LYS A 244 4.01 5.93 -11.95
CA LYS A 244 5.32 5.31 -11.87
C LYS A 244 5.33 3.91 -12.50
N TYR A 245 6.53 3.40 -12.71
CA TYR A 245 6.80 2.06 -13.22
C TYR A 245 7.82 1.36 -12.32
N ASN A 246 7.48 0.18 -11.79
CA ASN A 246 8.45 -0.66 -11.10
C ASN A 246 9.17 -1.55 -12.12
N ILE A 247 10.48 -1.66 -12.00
CA ILE A 247 11.32 -2.43 -12.89
C ILE A 247 11.82 -3.67 -12.16
N TYR A 248 11.61 -4.83 -12.77
CA TYR A 248 12.10 -6.11 -12.28
C TYR A 248 12.94 -6.79 -13.36
N VAL A 249 13.81 -7.69 -12.96
CA VAL A 249 14.57 -8.56 -13.87
C VAL A 249 14.46 -10.01 -13.44
N GLU A 250 14.25 -10.88 -14.41
CA GLU A 250 14.35 -12.32 -14.31
C GLU A 250 15.60 -12.75 -15.09
N LYS A 251 16.48 -13.50 -14.42
CA LYS A 251 17.68 -14.11 -15.03
C LYS A 251 17.29 -15.49 -15.54
N LEU A 252 17.31 -15.67 -16.85
CA LEU A 252 16.97 -16.92 -17.53
C LEU A 252 18.22 -17.79 -17.63
N THR A 253 18.09 -19.09 -17.33
CA THR A 253 19.14 -20.10 -17.48
C THR A 253 18.67 -21.22 -18.41
N ALA A 254 19.57 -22.04 -18.94
CA ALA A 254 19.20 -23.14 -19.83
C ALA A 254 18.23 -24.16 -19.18
N ASP A 255 18.27 -24.31 -17.85
CA ASP A 255 17.41 -25.22 -17.07
C ASP A 255 16.08 -24.61 -16.60
N SER A 256 15.81 -23.35 -16.96
CA SER A 256 14.57 -22.66 -16.56
C SER A 256 13.27 -23.29 -17.09
N ASP A 257 13.37 -24.29 -17.99
CA ASP A 257 12.26 -25.14 -18.45
C ASP A 257 11.76 -26.14 -17.37
N LEU A 258 12.46 -26.29 -16.24
CA LEU A 258 12.08 -27.20 -15.14
C LEU A 258 11.14 -26.55 -14.11
N LYS A 259 9.87 -26.28 -14.47
CA LYS A 259 8.69 -26.04 -13.58
C LYS A 259 8.80 -25.03 -12.40
N VAL A 260 9.97 -24.47 -12.11
CA VAL A 260 10.24 -23.54 -11.02
C VAL A 260 10.55 -22.19 -11.67
N PRO A 261 9.66 -21.20 -11.54
CA PRO A 261 9.90 -19.87 -12.07
C PRO A 261 11.19 -19.29 -11.50
N SER A 262 12.02 -18.71 -12.37
CA SER A 262 13.22 -18.01 -11.93
C SER A 262 12.82 -16.82 -11.03
N PRO A 263 13.58 -16.55 -9.94
CA PRO A 263 13.24 -15.46 -9.04
C PRO A 263 13.33 -14.11 -9.77
N LYS A 264 12.27 -13.31 -9.65
CA LYS A 264 12.22 -11.94 -10.18
C LYS A 264 12.83 -10.99 -9.16
N SER A 265 13.87 -10.27 -9.55
CA SER A 265 14.56 -9.30 -8.69
C SER A 265 14.08 -7.89 -8.99
N TYR A 266 13.69 -7.14 -7.95
CA TYR A 266 13.35 -5.72 -8.10
C TYR A 266 14.61 -4.88 -8.33
N LEU A 267 14.59 -4.01 -9.34
CA LEU A 267 15.71 -3.13 -9.70
C LEU A 267 15.47 -1.68 -9.27
N GLY A 268 14.23 -1.21 -9.32
CA GLY A 268 13.94 0.18 -9.01
C GLY A 268 12.60 0.67 -9.56
N VAL A 269 12.42 1.99 -9.48
CA VAL A 269 11.19 2.68 -9.90
C VAL A 269 11.55 3.85 -10.82
N ALA A 270 10.74 4.06 -11.85
CA ALA A 270 10.80 5.22 -12.74
C ALA A 270 9.48 6.01 -12.70
N SER A 271 9.55 7.33 -12.67
CA SER A 271 8.38 8.23 -12.88
C SER A 271 8.33 8.78 -14.31
N VAL A 272 9.17 8.24 -15.18
CA VAL A 272 9.28 8.60 -16.60
C VAL A 272 9.32 7.32 -17.43
N ASP A 273 9.19 7.45 -18.74
CA ASP A 273 9.09 6.33 -19.69
C ASP A 273 10.45 5.67 -20.03
N ALA A 274 11.39 5.73 -19.09
CA ALA A 274 12.71 5.11 -19.21
C ALA A 274 13.35 4.80 -17.86
N PHE A 275 14.23 3.81 -17.83
CA PHE A 275 15.01 3.41 -16.66
C PHE A 275 16.44 3.02 -17.06
N TYR A 276 17.43 3.45 -16.28
CA TYR A 276 18.83 3.08 -16.49
C TYR A 276 19.23 1.99 -15.49
N VAL A 277 19.70 0.86 -16.02
CA VAL A 277 20.28 -0.24 -15.26
C VAL A 277 21.79 -0.03 -15.27
N SER A 278 22.39 0.05 -14.08
CA SER A 278 23.82 0.24 -13.89
C SER A 278 24.42 -0.99 -13.22
N GLY A 279 25.45 -1.57 -13.83
CA GLY A 279 26.29 -2.61 -13.24
C GLY A 279 25.54 -3.86 -12.81
N LEU A 280 24.52 -4.28 -13.56
CA LEU A 280 23.79 -5.51 -13.24
C LEU A 280 24.70 -6.71 -13.49
N GLU A 281 25.02 -7.46 -12.44
CA GLU A 281 25.86 -8.65 -12.53
C GLU A 281 25.10 -9.83 -13.14
N VAL A 282 25.73 -10.47 -14.13
CA VAL A 282 25.23 -11.60 -14.92
C VAL A 282 26.26 -12.72 -14.83
N SER A 283 25.88 -13.86 -14.25
CA SER A 283 26.75 -15.04 -14.21
C SER A 283 26.74 -15.78 -15.56
N ASN A 284 27.77 -16.60 -15.81
CA ASN A 284 27.94 -17.32 -17.08
C ASN A 284 26.84 -18.36 -17.38
N GLU A 285 26.06 -18.74 -16.36
CA GLU A 285 24.92 -19.67 -16.49
C GLU A 285 23.68 -18.98 -17.07
N VAL A 286 23.64 -17.65 -17.04
CA VAL A 286 22.50 -16.85 -17.51
C VAL A 286 22.56 -16.74 -19.03
N THR A 287 21.55 -17.30 -19.69
CA THR A 287 21.39 -17.27 -21.15
C THR A 287 20.57 -16.07 -21.62
N GLY A 288 19.83 -15.42 -20.73
CA GLY A 288 19.01 -14.26 -21.07
C GLY A 288 18.58 -13.45 -19.85
N LEU A 289 18.29 -12.18 -20.07
CA LEU A 289 17.67 -11.28 -19.11
C LEU A 289 16.30 -10.86 -19.62
N LYS A 290 15.31 -10.95 -18.74
CA LYS A 290 13.95 -10.53 -19.03
C LYS A 290 13.53 -9.47 -18.02
N PHE A 291 13.40 -8.25 -18.50
CA PHE A 291 12.98 -7.11 -17.71
C PHE A 291 11.46 -6.95 -17.78
N PHE A 292 10.82 -6.70 -16.64
CA PHE A 292 9.39 -6.43 -16.53
C PHE A 292 9.20 -4.98 -16.13
N ILE A 293 8.30 -4.28 -16.83
CA ILE A 293 7.97 -2.88 -16.58
C ILE A 293 6.53 -2.82 -16.07
N GLN A 294 6.37 -2.75 -14.75
CA GLN A 294 5.06 -2.79 -14.09
C GLN A 294 4.51 -1.39 -13.89
N ALA A 295 3.42 -1.06 -14.58
CA ALA A 295 2.75 0.24 -14.44
C ALA A 295 1.95 0.35 -13.13
N PHE A 296 1.97 1.56 -12.54
CA PHE A 296 1.15 1.94 -11.38
C PHE A 296 0.25 3.11 -11.72
N ALA A 297 -1.05 2.93 -11.57
CA ALA A 297 -2.03 3.99 -11.78
C ALA A 297 -2.11 4.95 -10.58
N HIS A 298 -2.62 6.16 -10.81
CA HIS A 298 -2.81 7.14 -9.72
C HIS A 298 -3.82 6.71 -8.66
N ASP A 299 -4.66 5.71 -8.93
CA ASP A 299 -5.56 5.16 -7.93
C ASP A 299 -4.85 4.21 -6.95
N GLY A 300 -3.58 3.85 -7.21
CA GLY A 300 -2.79 2.91 -6.41
C GLY A 300 -2.92 1.46 -6.86
N SER A 301 -3.66 1.16 -7.93
CA SER A 301 -3.62 -0.15 -8.59
C SER A 301 -2.30 -0.34 -9.35
N TRP A 302 -1.93 -1.60 -9.55
CA TRP A 302 -0.74 -2.00 -10.30
C TRP A 302 -1.06 -3.16 -11.22
N GLN A 303 -0.33 -3.24 -12.33
CA GLN A 303 -0.45 -4.32 -13.29
C GLN A 303 0.12 -5.63 -12.73
N GLU A 304 -0.51 -6.77 -13.02
CA GLU A 304 0.08 -8.09 -12.71
C GLU A 304 1.37 -8.30 -13.51
N LEU A 305 2.40 -8.88 -12.88
CA LEU A 305 3.74 -8.97 -13.49
C LEU A 305 3.73 -9.78 -14.79
N GLU A 306 2.88 -10.80 -14.86
CA GLU A 306 2.72 -11.69 -16.00
C GLU A 306 2.18 -10.95 -17.23
N GLU A 307 1.34 -9.93 -17.00
CA GLU A 307 0.70 -9.08 -18.01
C GLU A 307 1.53 -7.84 -18.37
N CYS A 308 2.65 -7.61 -17.68
CA CYS A 308 3.48 -6.44 -17.90
C CYS A 308 4.23 -6.50 -19.25
N PRO A 309 4.48 -5.33 -19.87
CA PRO A 309 5.43 -5.24 -20.97
C PRO A 309 6.83 -5.71 -20.55
N LYS A 310 7.49 -6.42 -21.48
CA LYS A 310 8.77 -7.08 -21.25
C LYS A 310 9.83 -6.57 -22.22
N PHE A 311 11.06 -6.47 -21.76
CA PHE A 311 12.23 -6.26 -22.60
C PHE A 311 13.21 -7.43 -22.40
N PHE A 312 13.66 -8.03 -23.51
CA PHE A 312 14.57 -9.18 -23.48
C PHE A 312 15.96 -8.75 -23.94
N LEU A 313 16.97 -9.17 -23.21
CA LEU A 313 18.38 -8.95 -23.55
C LEU A 313 19.14 -10.27 -23.43
N PHE A 314 19.81 -10.67 -24.51
CA PHE A 314 20.64 -11.88 -24.53
C PHE A 314 22.12 -11.49 -24.41
N PRO A 315 22.90 -12.10 -23.50
CA PRO A 315 24.33 -11.83 -23.39
C PRO A 315 25.05 -12.17 -24.70
N VAL A 316 25.95 -11.29 -25.13
CA VAL A 316 26.79 -11.53 -26.31
C VAL A 316 27.92 -12.47 -25.88
N HIS A 317 27.72 -13.77 -26.06
CA HIS A 317 28.79 -14.73 -25.80
C HIS A 317 29.90 -14.43 -26.81
N SER A 318 31.07 -14.00 -26.34
CA SER A 318 32.22 -13.83 -27.22
C SER A 318 32.61 -15.22 -27.75
N GLU A 319 32.51 -15.42 -29.07
CA GLU A 319 33.18 -16.53 -29.75
C GLU A 319 34.70 -16.46 -29.58
#